data_AF-A0A917HYZ0-F1
#
_entry.id   AF-A0A917HYZ0-F1
#
_cell.length_a   1.000
_cell.length_b   1.000
_cell.length_c   1.000
_cell.angle_alpha   90.00
_cell.angle_beta   90.00
_cell.angle_gamma   90.00
#
_symmetry.space_group_name_H-M   'P 1'
#
loop_
_entity.id
_entity.type
_entity.pdbx_description
1 polymer ?
#
loop_
_entity_poly.entity_id
_entity_poly.type
_entity_poly.pdbx_seq_one_letter_code
_entity_poly.pdbx_strand_id
1 'polypeptide(L)'
;MEFQKPGDEWWEEAQIRFRRYYLNDFTLKGQFFLEKVVNKLTRPRKHPKSTVIVGKSQWFTLAVPHLMYILKNEKKLRYLKRFFKYSWAPDEFFFQTLLYNSPYREKIINDNLRYINWDNGKSSPKILTAEDLPVLKASGKFFARKFNTDIDRGVLDRLDEWILP
;
A
#
# COMPACT_ATOMS: atom_id res chain seq x y z
N MET A 1 -2.61 2.99 10.09
CA MET A 1 -2.20 2.65 8.71
C MET A 1 -0.92 3.41 8.41
N GLU A 2 -0.03 2.86 7.60
CA GLU A 2 1.16 3.63 7.23
C GLU A 2 0.90 4.54 6.03
N PHE A 3 1.51 5.72 6.04
CA PHE A 3 1.50 6.65 4.92
C PHE A 3 2.79 7.47 4.88
N GLN A 4 3.17 7.84 3.66
CA GLN A 4 4.12 8.89 3.34
C GLN A 4 3.43 9.95 2.47
N LYS A 5 3.92 11.18 2.57
CA LYS A 5 3.35 12.39 1.96
C LYS A 5 4.40 13.08 1.07
N PRO A 6 4.01 14.08 0.26
CA PRO A 6 4.98 14.87 -0.50
C PRO A 6 6.15 15.36 0.35
N GLY A 7 7.37 15.09 -0.10
CA GLY A 7 8.62 15.43 0.57
C GLY A 7 9.25 14.32 1.41
N ASP A 8 8.55 13.20 1.65
CA ASP A 8 9.15 12.02 2.29
C ASP A 8 9.96 11.20 1.25
N GLU A 9 10.91 10.37 1.70
CA GLU A 9 11.87 9.64 0.83
C GLU A 9 11.20 8.77 -0.26
N TRP A 10 10.16 8.01 0.08
CA TRP A 10 9.45 7.13 -0.87
C TRP A 10 8.63 7.92 -1.91
N TRP A 11 8.36 9.19 -1.64
CA TRP A 11 7.41 9.99 -2.42
C TRP A 11 7.82 10.15 -3.89
N GLU A 12 9.12 10.33 -4.15
CA GLU A 12 9.61 10.62 -5.50
C GLU A 12 9.36 9.46 -6.47
N GLU A 13 9.55 8.22 -6.01
CA GLU A 13 9.22 7.04 -6.80
C GLU A 13 7.72 6.80 -6.83
N ALA A 14 7.05 6.98 -5.69
CA ALA A 14 5.63 6.76 -5.55
C ALA A 14 4.79 7.65 -6.47
N GLN A 15 5.17 8.92 -6.65
CA GLN A 15 4.39 9.84 -7.47
C GLN A 15 4.32 9.43 -8.94
N ILE A 16 5.34 8.72 -9.45
CA ILE A 16 5.35 8.22 -10.83
C ILE A 16 4.16 7.28 -11.06
N ARG A 17 3.81 6.47 -10.05
CA ARG A 17 2.75 5.45 -10.11
C ARG A 17 1.35 6.01 -10.37
N PHE A 18 1.11 7.27 -10.04
CA PHE A 18 -0.16 7.94 -10.32
C PHE A 18 0.00 9.21 -11.19
N ARG A 19 1.20 9.56 -11.64
CA ARG A 19 1.42 10.62 -12.64
C ARG A 19 1.47 10.08 -14.07
N ARG A 20 1.82 8.80 -14.23
CA ARG A 20 1.74 8.08 -15.51
C ARG A 20 0.41 7.34 -15.64
N TYR A 21 0.06 7.01 -16.88
CA TYR A 21 -1.04 6.08 -17.18
C TYR A 21 -0.50 4.66 -17.17
N TYR A 22 -1.19 3.78 -16.47
CA TYR A 22 -0.91 2.35 -16.44
C TYR A 22 -2.12 1.59 -16.96
N LEU A 23 -1.89 0.67 -17.89
CA LEU A 23 -2.94 -0.11 -18.57
C LEU A 23 -2.88 -1.59 -18.18
N ASN A 24 -2.28 -1.91 -17.04
CA ASN A 24 -2.04 -3.29 -16.61
C ASN A 24 -3.32 -4.07 -16.27
N ASP A 25 -4.42 -3.36 -15.98
CA ASP A 25 -5.73 -3.97 -15.73
C ASP A 25 -6.46 -4.39 -17.03
N PHE A 26 -5.93 -3.98 -18.19
CA PHE A 26 -6.42 -4.47 -19.48
C PHE A 26 -5.74 -5.81 -19.81
N THR A 27 -6.40 -6.61 -20.62
CA THR A 27 -5.86 -7.86 -21.19
C THR A 27 -5.85 -7.76 -22.71
N LEU A 28 -5.24 -6.68 -23.23
CA LEU A 28 -5.18 -6.39 -24.66
C LEU A 28 -3.77 -6.70 -25.18
N LYS A 29 -3.68 -7.43 -26.30
CA LYS A 29 -2.39 -7.62 -26.99
C LYS A 29 -1.80 -6.26 -27.35
N GLY A 30 -0.56 -6.01 -26.93
CA GLY A 30 0.12 -4.73 -27.17
C GLY A 30 -0.18 -3.62 -26.17
N GLN A 31 -0.86 -3.89 -25.05
CA GLN A 31 -1.17 -2.87 -24.03
C GLN A 31 0.04 -2.10 -23.50
N PHE A 32 1.21 -2.74 -23.37
CA PHE A 32 2.43 -2.06 -22.94
C PHE A 32 2.99 -1.12 -24.01
N PHE A 33 2.80 -1.43 -25.29
CA PHE A 33 3.13 -0.50 -26.37
C PHE A 33 2.17 0.69 -26.35
N LEU A 34 0.86 0.43 -26.22
CA LEU A 34 -0.14 1.49 -26.08
C LEU A 34 0.14 2.38 -24.86
N GLU A 35 0.48 1.79 -23.72
CA GLU A 35 0.86 2.51 -22.50
C GLU A 35 2.06 3.44 -22.76
N LYS A 36 3.10 2.95 -23.43
CA LYS A 36 4.26 3.76 -23.83
C LYS A 36 3.86 4.93 -24.73
N VAL A 37 3.02 4.68 -25.74
CA VAL A 37 2.52 5.72 -26.66
C VAL A 37 1.70 6.76 -25.90
N VAL A 38 0.75 6.34 -25.05
CA VAL A 38 -0.09 7.25 -24.24
C VAL A 38 0.78 8.14 -23.35
N ASN A 39 1.74 7.57 -22.62
CA ASN A 39 2.61 8.35 -21.74
C ASN A 39 3.61 9.25 -22.50
N LYS A 40 3.93 8.94 -23.75
CA LYS A 40 4.76 9.81 -24.61
C LYS A 40 3.97 10.99 -25.16
N LEU A 41 2.71 10.77 -25.54
CA LEU A 41 1.86 11.80 -26.18
C LEU A 41 1.13 12.69 -25.17
N THR A 42 0.86 12.18 -23.97
CA THR A 42 0.13 12.93 -22.94
C THR A 42 1.07 13.58 -21.94
N ARG A 43 0.64 14.70 -21.34
CA ARG A 43 1.33 15.28 -20.19
C ARG A 43 1.11 14.41 -18.95
N PRO A 44 2.05 14.39 -17.99
CA PRO A 44 1.84 13.73 -16.70
C PRO A 44 0.51 14.17 -16.07
N ARG A 45 -0.23 13.22 -15.51
CA ARG A 45 -1.51 13.48 -14.84
C ARG A 45 -1.28 14.45 -13.69
N LYS A 46 -2.12 15.48 -13.59
CA LYS A 46 -2.03 16.50 -12.54
C LYS A 46 -2.64 15.97 -11.24
N HIS A 47 -2.08 16.40 -10.11
CA HIS A 47 -2.67 16.16 -8.80
C HIS A 47 -4.09 16.75 -8.72
N PRO A 48 -5.01 16.09 -8.00
CA PRO A 48 -6.25 16.70 -7.54
C PRO A 48 -5.99 18.04 -6.85
N LYS A 49 -6.65 19.12 -7.31
CA LYS A 49 -6.39 20.48 -6.79
C LYS A 49 -6.62 20.66 -5.29
N SER A 50 -7.41 19.79 -4.66
CA SER A 50 -7.80 19.88 -3.24
C SER A 50 -7.59 18.57 -2.47
N THR A 51 -6.74 17.66 -2.96
CA THR A 51 -6.45 16.39 -2.27
C THR A 51 -4.97 16.15 -2.21
N VAL A 52 -4.45 16.06 -0.98
CA VAL A 52 -3.08 15.62 -0.71
C VAL A 52 -3.02 14.11 -0.87
N ILE A 53 -2.37 13.64 -1.92
CA ILE A 53 -2.18 12.20 -2.12
C ILE A 53 -1.12 11.73 -1.12
N VAL A 54 -1.42 10.67 -0.40
CA VAL A 54 -0.52 9.98 0.53
C VAL A 54 -0.65 8.47 0.33
N GLY A 55 0.40 7.72 0.66
CA GLY A 55 0.39 6.26 0.51
C GLY A 55 1.66 5.62 1.07
N LYS A 56 1.68 4.29 1.22
CA LYS A 56 2.89 3.50 1.52
C LYS A 56 2.61 2.00 1.39
N SER A 57 1.84 1.44 2.33
CA SER A 57 1.56 0.01 2.41
C SER A 57 0.09 -0.26 2.11
N GLN A 58 -0.18 -1.29 1.30
CA GLN A 58 -1.54 -1.79 1.06
C GLN A 58 -2.17 -2.42 2.30
N TRP A 59 -1.35 -2.82 3.29
CA TRP A 59 -1.82 -3.41 4.54
C TRP A 59 -2.14 -2.33 5.56
N PHE A 60 -3.33 -2.42 6.16
CA PHE A 60 -3.77 -1.49 7.18
C PHE A 60 -4.81 -2.10 8.13
N THR A 61 -5.03 -1.43 9.25
CA THR A 61 -6.14 -1.68 10.19
C THR A 61 -7.04 -0.45 10.19
N LEU A 62 -8.36 -0.68 10.18
CA LEU A 62 -9.37 0.37 10.26
C LEU A 62 -10.27 0.13 11.46
N ALA A 63 -10.47 1.17 12.28
CA ALA A 63 -11.56 1.17 13.24
C ALA A 63 -12.91 1.43 12.52
N VAL A 64 -14.00 0.89 13.06
CA VAL A 64 -15.35 0.95 12.47
C VAL A 64 -15.77 2.38 12.05
N PRO A 65 -15.55 3.44 12.84
CA PRO A 65 -15.93 4.80 12.42
C PRO A 65 -15.28 5.25 11.09
N HIS A 66 -14.04 4.85 10.83
CA HIS A 66 -13.33 5.17 9.59
C HIS A 66 -13.91 4.41 8.39
N LEU A 67 -14.25 3.13 8.59
CA LEU A 67 -14.95 2.34 7.58
C LEU A 67 -16.31 2.95 7.24
N MET A 68 -17.09 3.32 8.26
CA MET A 68 -18.38 3.97 8.07
C MET A 68 -18.24 5.31 7.35
N TYR A 69 -17.18 6.08 7.63
CA TYR A 69 -16.86 7.28 6.88
C TYR A 69 -16.58 6.97 5.40
N ILE A 70 -15.74 5.98 5.10
CA ILE A 70 -15.42 5.58 3.72
C ILE A 70 -16.71 5.24 2.95
N LEU A 71 -17.58 4.43 3.54
CA LEU A 71 -18.82 3.96 2.91
C LEU A 71 -19.82 5.11 2.68
N LYS A 72 -19.93 6.07 3.61
CA LYS A 72 -20.85 7.21 3.48
C LYS A 72 -20.38 8.29 2.50
N ASN A 73 -19.10 8.32 2.12
CA ASN A 73 -18.50 9.39 1.30
C ASN A 73 -18.43 9.02 -0.20
N GLU A 74 -19.56 8.62 -0.79
CA GLU A 74 -19.62 8.11 -2.17
C GLU A 74 -19.03 9.05 -3.23
N LYS A 75 -19.30 10.36 -3.12
CA LYS A 75 -18.78 11.36 -4.08
C LYS A 75 -17.24 11.35 -4.10
N LYS A 76 -16.62 11.33 -2.91
CA LYS A 76 -15.16 11.29 -2.76
C LYS A 76 -14.58 9.96 -3.20
N LEU A 77 -15.26 8.85 -2.87
CA LEU A 77 -14.90 7.52 -3.32
C LEU A 77 -14.88 7.44 -4.86
N ARG A 78 -15.92 7.93 -5.53
CA ARG A 78 -16.04 7.94 -7.00
C ARG A 78 -14.97 8.82 -7.65
N TYR A 79 -14.69 9.98 -7.06
CA TYR A 79 -13.62 10.87 -7.51
C TYR A 79 -12.25 10.19 -7.45
N LEU A 80 -11.89 9.61 -6.30
CA LEU A 80 -10.61 8.90 -6.14
C LEU A 80 -10.54 7.65 -7.01
N LYS A 81 -11.63 6.88 -7.17
CA LYS A 81 -11.68 5.72 -8.07
C LYS A 81 -11.37 6.13 -9.50
N ARG A 82 -11.97 7.22 -9.98
CA ARG A 82 -11.71 7.74 -11.34
C ARG A 82 -10.25 8.17 -11.51
N PHE A 83 -9.67 8.84 -10.51
CA PHE A 83 -8.28 9.27 -10.55
C PHE A 83 -7.32 8.07 -10.55
N PHE A 84 -7.52 7.13 -9.63
CA PHE A 84 -6.60 6.01 -9.44
C PHE A 84 -6.76 4.88 -10.46
N LYS A 85 -7.84 4.85 -11.26
CA LYS A 85 -8.14 3.80 -12.26
C LYS A 85 -6.99 3.42 -13.18
N TYR A 86 -6.15 4.37 -13.59
CA TYR A 86 -5.04 4.12 -14.51
C TYR A 86 -3.69 4.27 -13.81
N SER A 87 -3.61 3.88 -12.54
CA SER A 87 -2.40 4.04 -11.70
C SER A 87 -1.83 2.67 -11.37
N TRP A 88 -0.55 2.64 -11.05
CA TRP A 88 0.11 1.44 -10.54
C TRP A 88 -0.10 1.31 -9.03
N ALA A 89 -0.46 0.10 -8.55
CA ALA A 89 -0.69 -0.23 -7.15
C ALA A 89 -1.56 0.82 -6.41
N PRO A 90 -2.79 1.11 -6.90
CA PRO A 90 -3.63 2.16 -6.33
C PRO A 90 -4.08 1.89 -4.89
N ASP A 91 -4.09 0.63 -4.47
CA ASP A 91 -4.37 0.15 -3.12
C ASP A 91 -3.39 0.69 -2.06
N GLU A 92 -2.15 1.03 -2.46
CA GLU A 92 -1.15 1.65 -1.57
C GLU A 92 -1.40 3.14 -1.30
N PHE A 93 -2.32 3.78 -2.04
CA PHE A 93 -2.64 5.21 -1.92
C PHE A 93 -4.10 5.49 -1.55
N PHE A 94 -5.02 4.65 -2.02
CA PHE A 94 -6.44 5.00 -2.10
C PHE A 94 -7.07 5.32 -0.74
N PHE A 95 -6.96 4.40 0.22
CA PHE A 95 -7.61 4.54 1.53
C PHE A 95 -6.89 5.55 2.42
N GLN A 96 -5.56 5.58 2.34
CA GLN A 96 -4.70 6.52 3.01
C GLN A 96 -5.04 7.95 2.56
N THR A 97 -5.08 8.19 1.24
CA THR A 97 -5.47 9.49 0.66
C THR A 97 -6.88 9.89 1.07
N LEU A 98 -7.84 8.97 1.05
CA LEU A 98 -9.23 9.28 1.42
C LEU A 98 -9.33 9.78 2.86
N LEU A 99 -8.73 9.05 3.81
CA LEU A 99 -8.79 9.35 5.23
C LEU A 99 -7.89 10.53 5.63
N TYR A 100 -6.72 10.67 5.01
CA TYR A 100 -5.82 11.81 5.26
C TYR A 100 -6.45 13.15 4.89
N ASN A 101 -7.37 13.16 3.91
CA ASN A 101 -8.10 14.35 3.52
C ASN A 101 -9.48 14.43 4.21
N SER A 102 -9.66 13.79 5.37
CA SER A 102 -10.92 13.75 6.12
C SER A 102 -10.75 14.31 7.53
N PRO A 103 -11.84 14.49 8.30
CA PRO A 103 -11.75 14.83 9.73
C PRO A 103 -10.97 13.83 10.59
N TYR A 104 -10.66 12.64 10.06
CA TYR A 104 -9.89 11.60 10.74
C TYR A 104 -8.38 11.71 10.53
N ARG A 105 -7.87 12.70 9.80
CA ARG A 105 -6.43 12.86 9.51
C ARG A 105 -5.56 12.72 10.76
N GLU A 106 -5.89 13.47 11.81
CA GLU A 106 -5.14 13.50 13.07
C GLU A 106 -5.30 12.22 13.91
N LYS A 107 -6.22 11.31 13.51
CA LYS A 107 -6.39 9.99 14.13
C LYS A 107 -5.62 8.89 13.40
N ILE A 108 -4.92 9.21 12.32
CA ILE A 108 -4.12 8.24 11.58
C ILE A 108 -2.81 8.03 12.34
N ILE A 109 -2.71 6.89 13.02
CA ILE A 109 -1.44 6.39 13.56
C ILE A 109 -0.64 5.82 12.38
N ASN A 110 0.58 6.33 12.16
CA ASN A 110 1.48 5.95 11.07
C ASN A 110 2.16 4.58 11.33
N ASP A 111 1.34 3.59 11.65
CA ASP A 111 1.70 2.20 11.87
C ASP A 111 0.55 1.33 11.34
N ASN A 112 0.86 0.27 10.60
CA ASN A 112 -0.13 -0.70 10.16
C ASN A 112 -0.13 -1.96 11.03
N LEU A 113 0.70 -2.08 12.06
CA LEU A 113 0.76 -3.25 12.95
C LEU A 113 1.19 -4.55 12.24
N ARG A 114 1.85 -4.43 11.07
CA ARG A 114 2.45 -5.55 10.33
C ARG A 114 3.97 -5.43 10.37
N TYR A 115 4.68 -6.50 10.68
CA TYR A 115 6.11 -6.61 10.42
C TYR A 115 6.31 -7.04 8.96
N ILE A 116 7.00 -6.20 8.18
CA ILE A 116 7.36 -6.48 6.79
C ILE A 116 8.80 -6.06 6.58
N ASN A 117 9.68 -7.03 6.28
CA ASN A 117 11.09 -6.75 6.05
C ASN A 117 11.33 -6.43 4.56
N TRP A 118 11.84 -5.22 4.28
CA TRP A 118 12.18 -4.73 2.95
C TRP A 118 13.70 -4.54 2.73
N ASP A 119 14.54 -5.05 3.62
CA ASP A 119 15.98 -4.79 3.66
C ASP A 119 16.72 -5.35 2.44
N ASN A 120 16.08 -6.25 1.68
CA ASN A 120 16.64 -6.83 0.47
C ASN A 120 16.52 -5.90 -0.77
N GLY A 121 15.85 -4.75 -0.66
CA GLY A 121 15.68 -3.78 -1.75
C GLY A 121 14.89 -4.31 -2.95
N LYS A 122 14.15 -5.42 -2.81
CA LYS A 122 13.41 -6.05 -3.92
C LYS A 122 11.98 -5.53 -4.00
N SER A 123 11.34 -5.82 -5.12
CA SER A 123 9.91 -5.55 -5.34
C SER A 123 8.98 -6.40 -4.45
N SER A 124 9.52 -7.38 -3.72
CA SER A 124 8.83 -8.20 -2.73
C SER A 124 9.63 -8.28 -1.44
N PRO A 125 8.97 -8.26 -0.28
CA PRO A 125 9.64 -8.31 1.01
C PRO A 125 10.36 -9.64 1.20
N LYS A 126 11.33 -9.66 2.12
CA LYS A 126 12.06 -10.87 2.53
C LYS A 126 11.08 -11.99 2.94
N ILE A 127 11.43 -13.23 2.60
CA ILE A 127 10.80 -14.41 3.19
C ILE A 127 11.38 -14.58 4.60
N LEU A 128 10.51 -14.51 5.60
CA LEU A 128 10.84 -14.65 7.00
C LEU A 128 11.04 -16.13 7.34
N THR A 129 12.09 -16.43 8.09
CA THR A 129 12.45 -17.79 8.54
C THR A 129 12.57 -17.83 10.06
N ALA A 130 12.91 -18.99 10.62
CA ALA A 130 13.14 -19.16 12.06
C ALA A 130 14.23 -18.20 12.62
N GLU A 131 15.16 -17.75 11.78
CA GLU A 131 16.19 -16.76 12.14
C GLU A 131 15.59 -15.39 12.50
N ASP A 132 14.41 -15.07 11.94
CA ASP A 132 13.73 -13.81 12.19
C ASP A 132 12.86 -13.86 13.46
N LEU A 133 12.74 -15.00 14.15
CA LEU A 133 11.91 -15.12 15.36
C LEU A 133 12.23 -14.08 16.45
N PRO A 134 13.49 -13.76 16.77
CA PRO A 134 13.79 -12.75 17.79
C PRO A 134 13.21 -11.38 17.43
N VAL A 135 13.36 -10.94 16.17
CA VAL A 135 12.84 -9.64 15.72
C VAL A 135 11.32 -9.65 15.60
N LEU A 136 10.72 -10.78 15.19
CA LEU A 136 9.27 -10.93 15.14
C LEU A 136 8.63 -10.81 16.53
N LYS A 137 9.18 -11.50 17.52
CA LYS A 137 8.70 -11.47 18.92
C LYS A 137 8.88 -10.09 19.55
N ALA A 138 9.96 -9.38 19.22
CA ALA A 138 10.24 -8.03 19.73
C ALA A 138 9.50 -6.91 18.98
N SER A 139 8.89 -7.20 17.82
CA SER A 139 8.39 -6.16 16.90
C SER A 139 7.20 -5.35 17.42
N GLY A 140 6.46 -5.86 18.40
CA GLY A 140 5.19 -5.30 18.86
C GLY A 140 4.07 -5.30 17.79
N LYS A 141 4.26 -6.02 16.69
CA LYS A 141 3.29 -6.12 15.59
C LYS A 141 2.38 -7.32 15.79
N PHE A 142 1.14 -7.21 15.32
CA PHE A 142 0.14 -8.29 15.42
C PHE A 142 0.22 -9.27 14.25
N PHE A 143 0.82 -8.86 13.14
CA PHE A 143 0.89 -9.65 11.92
C PHE A 143 2.31 -9.55 11.34
N ALA A 144 2.72 -10.53 10.54
CA ALA A 144 3.99 -10.50 9.82
C ALA A 144 3.85 -11.08 8.41
N ARG A 145 4.71 -10.66 7.48
CA ARG A 145 4.83 -11.25 6.14
C ARG A 145 6.23 -11.00 5.55
N LYS A 146 6.72 -11.84 4.62
CA LYS A 146 6.04 -13.01 4.01
C LYS A 146 6.66 -14.31 4.52
N PHE A 147 5.85 -15.36 4.62
CA PHE A 147 6.30 -16.72 4.91
C PHE A 147 6.17 -17.59 3.66
N ASN A 148 6.99 -18.63 3.55
CA ASN A 148 6.91 -19.63 2.49
C ASN A 148 7.28 -21.00 3.07
N THR A 149 6.33 -21.93 3.04
CA THR A 149 6.48 -23.27 3.61
C THR A 149 7.47 -24.15 2.87
N ASP A 150 7.77 -23.86 1.60
CA ASP A 150 8.78 -24.59 0.83
C ASP A 150 10.20 -24.16 1.22
N ILE A 151 10.36 -22.98 1.84
CA ILE A 151 11.64 -22.43 2.30
C ILE A 151 11.87 -22.77 3.75
N ASP A 152 10.88 -22.46 4.61
CA ASP A 152 10.93 -22.78 6.03
C ASP A 152 9.50 -22.94 6.53
N ARG A 153 9.08 -24.20 6.71
CA ARG A 153 7.79 -24.50 7.34
C ARG A 153 7.86 -24.38 8.86
N GLY A 154 9.00 -24.71 9.46
CA GLY A 154 9.18 -24.78 10.90
C GLY A 154 9.09 -23.42 11.60
N VAL A 155 9.29 -22.31 10.87
CA VAL A 155 9.02 -20.96 11.39
C VAL A 155 7.57 -20.79 11.84
N LEU A 156 6.60 -21.39 11.13
CA LEU A 156 5.18 -21.26 11.48
C LEU A 156 4.87 -22.08 12.73
N ASP A 157 5.39 -23.30 12.82
CA ASP A 157 5.21 -24.16 14.00
C ASP A 157 5.78 -23.48 15.26
N ARG A 158 6.96 -22.85 15.16
CA ARG A 158 7.59 -22.10 16.28
C ARG A 158 6.86 -20.82 16.67
N LEU A 159 6.15 -20.20 15.73
CA LEU A 159 5.28 -19.05 16.02
C LEU A 159 4.01 -19.54 16.74
N ASP A 160 3.44 -20.66 16.28
CA ASP A 160 2.29 -21.28 16.92
C ASP A 160 2.62 -21.74 18.35
N GLU A 161 3.75 -22.41 18.58
CA GLU A 161 4.25 -22.78 19.91
C GLU A 161 4.45 -21.57 20.85
N TRP A 162 4.72 -20.39 20.28
CA TRP A 162 4.92 -19.17 21.07
C TRP A 162 3.61 -18.44 21.40
N ILE A 163 2.64 -18.45 20.48
CA ILE A 163 1.41 -17.65 20.57
C ILE A 163 0.24 -18.46 21.15
N LEU A 164 0.20 -19.76 20.87
CA LEU A 164 -0.87 -20.64 21.31
C LEU A 164 -0.60 -21.16 22.72
N PRO A 165 -1.63 -21.21 23.58
CA PRO A 165 -1.54 -21.73 24.94
C PRO A 165 -1.33 -23.25 24.99
#